data_AF-A0A3B0TIH8-F1
#
_entry.id   AF-A0A3B0TIH8-F1
#
_cell.length_a   1.000
_cell.length_b   1.000
_cell.length_c   1.000
_cell.angle_alpha   90.00
_cell.angle_beta   90.00
_cell.angle_gamma   90.00
#
_symmetry.space_group_name_H-M   'P 1'
#
loop_
_entity.id
_entity.type
_entity.pdbx_description
1 polymer ?
#
loop_
_entity_poly.entity_id
_entity_poly.type
_entity_poly.pdbx_seq_one_letter_code
_entity_poly.pdbx_strand_id
1 'polypeptide(L)'
;MKIFKKVLIGLVVFLVVLFFGRNIVVKTGIQVGAKIAAGVDVSVGKVDIGANLGSVHLVDLKVKNPGGFEDKIMLDIPEVFLSVDVKGLLSNKIHISEIRMNLK
;
A
#
# COMPACT_ATOMS: atom_id res chain seq x y z
N MET A 1 1.16 -30.33 25.02
CA MET A 1 0.88 -30.55 23.58
C MET A 1 -0.39 -29.86 23.04
N LYS A 2 -1.56 -29.94 23.71
CA LYS A 2 -2.82 -29.39 23.15
C LYS A 2 -2.83 -27.85 23.00
N ILE A 3 -2.25 -27.13 23.97
CA ILE A 3 -2.17 -25.65 23.94
C ILE A 3 -1.22 -25.18 22.82
N PHE A 4 -0.04 -25.81 22.71
CA PHE A 4 0.92 -25.52 21.65
C PHE A 4 0.32 -25.71 20.25
N LYS A 5 -0.45 -26.79 20.03
CA LYS A 5 -1.17 -27.00 18.77
C LYS A 5 -2.21 -25.90 18.50
N LYS A 6 -2.96 -25.45 19.50
CA LYS A 6 -3.94 -24.36 19.34
C LYS A 6 -3.26 -23.03 19.01
N VAL A 7 -2.14 -22.70 19.67
CA VAL A 7 -1.36 -21.50 19.38
C VAL A 7 -0.80 -21.55 17.96
N LEU A 8 -0.24 -22.70 17.55
CA LEU A 8 0.28 -22.88 16.19
C LEU A 8 -0.83 -22.73 15.13
N ILE A 9 -2.00 -23.32 15.36
CA ILE A 9 -3.16 -23.17 14.47
C ILE A 9 -3.58 -21.70 14.39
N GLY A 10 -3.67 -21.01 15.54
CA GLY A 10 -4.01 -19.59 15.58
C GLY A 10 -3.03 -18.73 14.78
N LEU A 11 -1.73 -18.99 14.92
CA LEU A 11 -0.69 -18.28 14.16
C LEU A 11 -0.80 -18.53 12.66
N VAL A 12 -1.04 -19.77 12.24
CA VAL A 12 -1.23 -20.11 10.82
C VAL A 12 -2.45 -19.40 10.25
N VAL A 13 -3.58 -19.41 10.96
CA VAL A 13 -4.80 -18.71 10.55
C VAL A 13 -4.54 -17.21 10.42
N PHE A 14 -3.83 -16.62 11.39
CA PHE A 14 -3.47 -15.21 11.35
C PHE A 14 -2.60 -14.85 10.12
N LEU A 15 -1.57 -15.65 9.83
CA LEU A 15 -0.72 -15.44 8.66
C LEU A 15 -1.48 -15.60 7.34
N VAL A 16 -2.43 -16.54 7.26
CA VAL A 16 -3.31 -16.71 6.10
C VAL A 16 -4.18 -15.47 5.89
N VAL A 17 -4.82 -14.98 6.96
CA VAL A 17 -5.64 -13.76 6.90
C VAL A 17 -4.80 -12.56 6.46
N LEU A 18 -3.58 -12.40 6.99
CA LEU A 18 -2.67 -11.34 6.55
C LEU A 18 -2.25 -11.50 5.09
N PHE A 19 -1.96 -12.72 4.64
CA PHE A 19 -1.56 -12.98 3.26
C PHE A 19 -2.64 -12.58 2.26
N PHE A 20 -3.91 -12.91 2.54
CA PHE A 20 -5.05 -12.52 1.71
C PHE A 20 -5.47 -11.06 1.92
N GLY A 21 -5.27 -10.51 3.13
CA GLY A 21 -5.59 -9.13 3.51
C GLY A 21 -4.53 -8.09 3.15
N ARG A 22 -3.35 -8.51 2.65
CA ARG A 22 -2.20 -7.62 2.40
C ARG A 22 -2.53 -6.39 1.55
N ASN A 23 -3.37 -6.56 0.53
CA ASN A 23 -3.76 -5.48 -0.38
C ASN A 23 -4.57 -4.40 0.35
N ILE A 24 -5.43 -4.81 1.29
CA ILE A 24 -6.22 -3.89 2.12
C ILE A 24 -5.29 -3.14 3.08
N VAL A 25 -4.37 -3.86 3.74
CA VAL A 25 -3.42 -3.27 4.68
C VAL A 25 -2.56 -2.20 4.00
N VAL A 26 -2.00 -2.49 2.83
CA VAL A 26 -1.19 -1.51 2.09
C VAL A 26 -2.03 -0.36 1.55
N LYS A 27 -3.25 -0.61 1.06
CA LYS A 27 -4.17 0.47 0.66
C LYS A 27 -4.39 1.45 1.80
N THR A 28 -4.76 0.96 2.98
CA THR A 28 -4.95 1.80 4.16
C THR A 28 -3.65 2.49 4.57
N GLY A 29 -2.52 1.77 4.53
CA GLY A 29 -1.19 2.32 4.82
C GLY A 29 -0.81 3.50 3.92
N ILE A 30 -1.11 3.43 2.62
CA ILE A 30 -0.87 4.53 1.67
C ILE A 30 -1.72 5.75 2.04
N GLN A 31 -3.01 5.56 2.32
CA GLN A 31 -3.92 6.66 2.63
C GLN A 31 -3.54 7.38 3.94
N VAL A 32 -3.27 6.59 4.99
CA VAL A 32 -2.85 7.11 6.30
C VAL A 32 -1.45 7.71 6.21
N GLY A 33 -0.53 7.04 5.53
CA GLY A 33 0.85 7.48 5.36
C GLY A 33 0.93 8.81 4.61
N ALA A 34 0.18 8.98 3.52
CA ALA A 34 0.12 10.24 2.80
C ALA A 34 -0.43 11.39 3.67
N LYS A 35 -1.45 11.10 4.49
CA LYS A 35 -2.00 12.08 5.43
C LYS A 35 -0.99 12.50 6.49
N ILE A 36 -0.25 11.55 7.07
CA ILE A 36 0.74 11.83 8.12
C ILE A 36 1.99 12.51 7.53
N ALA A 37 2.50 12.02 6.40
CA ALA A 37 3.77 12.47 5.84
C ALA A 37 3.65 13.79 5.05
N ALA A 38 2.53 14.00 4.36
CA ALA A 38 2.37 15.13 3.45
C ALA A 38 1.11 15.98 3.73
N GLY A 39 0.28 15.61 4.71
CA GLY A 39 -0.92 16.37 5.07
C GLY A 39 -2.08 16.25 4.06
N VAL A 40 -1.90 15.47 2.99
CA VAL A 40 -2.88 15.34 1.90
C VAL A 40 -3.73 14.09 2.03
N ASP A 41 -4.99 14.19 1.63
CA ASP A 41 -5.88 13.04 1.57
C ASP A 41 -5.73 12.33 0.23
N VAL A 42 -5.38 11.05 0.28
CA VAL A 42 -5.22 10.19 -0.89
C VAL A 42 -6.32 9.14 -0.91
N SER A 43 -6.86 8.84 -2.10
CA SER A 43 -7.69 7.67 -2.33
C SER A 43 -7.09 6.79 -3.41
N VAL A 44 -7.17 5.48 -3.20
CA VAL A 44 -6.72 4.48 -4.17
C VAL A 44 -7.89 3.53 -4.43
N GLY A 45 -8.25 3.30 -5.68
CA GLY A 45 -9.29 2.34 -6.05
C GLY A 45 -8.87 0.92 -5.68
N LYS A 46 -7.81 0.42 -6.31
CA LYS A 46 -7.27 -0.93 -6.11
C LYS A 46 -5.77 -0.87 -5.79
N VAL A 47 -5.35 -1.75 -4.88
CA VAL A 47 -3.94 -2.07 -4.63
C VAL A 47 -3.74 -3.55 -4.91
N ASP A 48 -2.71 -3.88 -5.67
CA ASP A 48 -2.30 -5.25 -5.96
C ASP A 48 -0.82 -5.42 -5.62
N ILE A 49 -0.54 -6.21 -4.58
CA ILE A 49 0.82 -6.53 -4.19
C ILE A 49 1.18 -7.86 -4.84
N GLY A 50 2.32 -7.88 -5.55
CA GLY A 50 2.88 -9.09 -6.13
C GLY A 50 3.10 -10.17 -5.09
N ALA A 51 3.05 -11.44 -5.50
CA ALA A 51 3.23 -12.57 -4.59
C ALA A 51 4.59 -12.56 -3.88
N ASN A 52 5.62 -11.98 -4.52
CA ASN A 52 6.95 -11.79 -3.97
C ASN A 52 7.11 -10.51 -3.12
N LEU A 53 6.02 -9.76 -2.89
CA LEU A 53 5.97 -8.47 -2.18
C LEU A 53 6.80 -7.33 -2.80
N GLY A 54 7.58 -7.59 -3.85
CA GLY A 54 8.50 -6.63 -4.47
C GLY A 54 7.88 -5.77 -5.57
N SER A 55 6.58 -5.90 -5.82
CA SER A 55 5.85 -5.06 -6.76
C SER A 55 4.54 -4.59 -6.17
N VAL A 56 4.22 -3.32 -6.37
CA VAL A 56 2.98 -2.68 -5.94
C VAL A 56 2.34 -2.04 -7.16
N HIS A 57 1.12 -2.46 -7.47
CA HIS A 57 0.31 -1.87 -8.53
C HIS A 57 -0.88 -1.15 -7.91
N LEU A 58 -0.98 0.16 -8.15
CA LEU A 58 -2.05 1.03 -7.72
C LEU A 58 -2.91 1.42 -8.92
N VAL A 59 -4.22 1.36 -8.76
CA VAL A 59 -5.19 1.78 -9.77
C VAL A 59 -6.13 2.82 -9.18
N ASP A 60 -6.43 3.86 -9.95
CA ASP A 60 -7.28 5.00 -9.57
C ASP A 60 -6.71 5.72 -8.34
N LEU A 61 -5.46 6.17 -8.43
CA LEU A 61 -4.79 6.97 -7.40
C LEU A 61 -5.21 8.42 -7.56
N LYS A 62 -5.89 8.97 -6.56
CA LYS A 62 -6.30 10.37 -6.52
C LYS A 62 -5.72 11.05 -5.29
N VAL A 63 -5.04 12.16 -5.50
CA VAL A 63 -4.60 13.07 -4.43
C VAL A 63 -5.56 14.23 -4.39
N LYS A 64 -6.13 14.50 -3.21
CA LYS A 64 -7.08 15.60 -3.03
C LYS A 64 -6.33 16.87 -2.68
N ASN A 65 -6.88 18.01 -3.12
CA ASN A 65 -6.40 19.28 -2.61
C ASN A 65 -6.71 19.40 -1.12
N PRO A 66 -5.83 20.05 -0.34
CA PRO A 66 -6.16 20.45 1.02
C PRO A 66 -7.26 21.54 1.02
N GLY A 67 -7.75 21.92 2.20
CA GLY A 67 -8.78 22.96 2.30
C GLY A 67 -8.34 24.30 1.71
N GLY A 68 -9.25 25.02 1.05
CA GLY A 68 -9.00 26.34 0.45
C GLY A 68 -8.83 26.35 -1.08
N PHE A 69 -8.88 25.18 -1.72
CA PHE A 69 -8.87 25.06 -3.18
C PHE A 69 -10.31 24.83 -3.70
N GLU A 70 -10.62 25.41 -4.86
CA GLU A 70 -11.92 25.20 -5.53
C GLU A 70 -12.07 23.75 -6.01
N ASP A 71 -11.02 23.22 -6.62
CA ASP A 71 -10.98 21.84 -7.09
C ASP A 71 -10.71 20.86 -5.96
N LYS A 72 -11.50 19.78 -5.90
CA LYS A 72 -11.34 18.73 -4.88
C LYS A 72 -10.17 17.79 -5.16
N ILE A 73 -9.81 17.58 -6.42
CA ILE A 73 -8.76 16.65 -6.84
C ILE A 73 -7.58 17.47 -7.36
N MET A 74 -6.41 17.27 -6.77
CA MET A 74 -5.14 17.87 -7.18
C MET A 74 -4.49 17.07 -8.30
N LEU A 75 -4.55 15.73 -8.18
CA LEU A 75 -3.86 14.81 -9.08
C LEU A 75 -4.70 13.54 -9.23
N ASP A 76 -4.95 13.14 -10.47
CA ASP A 76 -5.66 11.90 -10.83
C ASP A 76 -4.75 11.05 -11.71
N ILE A 77 -4.29 9.92 -11.17
CA ILE A 77 -3.39 8.99 -11.83
C ILE A 77 -4.13 7.64 -12.00
N PRO A 78 -4.52 7.28 -13.23
CA PRO A 78 -5.18 6.01 -13.50
C PRO A 78 -4.40 4.78 -13.03
N GLU A 79 -3.07 4.77 -13.21
CA GLU A 79 -2.24 3.60 -12.95
C GLU A 79 -0.84 3.99 -12.47
N VAL A 80 -0.39 3.38 -11.38
CA VAL A 80 0.98 3.47 -10.87
C VAL A 80 1.51 2.07 -10.60
N PHE A 81 2.67 1.75 -11.14
CA PHE A 81 3.40 0.53 -10.83
C PHE A 81 4.73 0.88 -10.17
N LEU A 82 5.02 0.23 -9.05
CA LEU A 82 6.30 0.33 -8.35
C LEU A 82 6.94 -1.05 -8.23
N SER A 83 8.25 -1.12 -8.47
CA SER A 83 9.08 -2.23 -8.02
C SER A 83 9.97 -1.78 -6.87
N VAL A 84 9.92 -2.50 -5.76
CA VAL A 84 10.58 -2.15 -4.50
C VAL A 84 11.41 -3.32 -3.99
N ASP A 85 12.59 -3.01 -3.47
CA ASP A 85 13.36 -3.99 -2.72
C ASP A 85 12.77 -4.14 -1.32
N VAL A 86 12.07 -5.25 -1.11
CA VAL A 86 11.43 -5.59 0.17
C VAL A 86 12.43 -5.63 1.33
N LYS A 87 13.68 -6.03 1.08
CA LYS A 87 14.72 -6.04 2.11
C LYS A 87 15.10 -4.62 2.51
N GLY A 88 15.08 -3.69 1.56
CA GLY A 88 15.33 -2.27 1.77
C GLY A 88 14.20 -1.53 2.51
N LEU A 89 12.96 -2.03 2.46
CA LEU A 89 11.82 -1.38 3.13
C LEU A 89 11.95 -1.31 4.67
N LEU A 90 12.66 -2.26 5.26
CA LEU A 90 12.94 -2.29 6.71
C LEU A 90 14.22 -1.55 7.09
N SER A 91 14.96 -1.04 6.10
CA SER A 91 16.18 -0.26 6.29
C SER A 91 15.85 1.23 6.38
N ASN A 92 16.81 2.04 6.85
CA ASN A 92 16.72 3.50 6.79
C ASN A 92 16.74 4.05 5.34
N LYS A 93 17.00 3.19 4.34
CA LYS A 93 17.03 3.56 2.93
C LYS A 93 16.10 2.65 2.14
N ILE A 94 15.02 3.22 1.65
CA ILE A 94 14.09 2.55 0.74
C ILE A 94 14.69 2.58 -0.67
N HIS A 95 14.83 1.40 -1.28
CA HIS A 95 15.24 1.29 -2.68
C HIS A 95 14.05 0.94 -3.56
N ILE A 96 13.74 1.85 -4.48
CA ILE A 96 12.68 1.68 -5.47
C ILE A 96 13.38 1.48 -6.81
N SER A 97 13.25 0.29 -7.38
CA SER A 97 13.95 -0.11 -8.61
C SER A 97 13.26 0.42 -9.86
N GLU A 98 11.94 0.58 -9.82
CA GLU A 98 11.14 1.06 -10.95
C GLU A 98 9.91 1.81 -10.45
N ILE A 99 9.58 2.91 -11.12
CA ILE A 99 8.29 3.60 -11.00
C ILE A 99 7.77 3.82 -12.42
N ARG A 100 6.56 3.36 -12.69
CA ARG A 100 5.81 3.68 -13.91
C ARG A 100 4.51 4.35 -13.52
N MET A 101 4.19 5.46 -14.17
CA MET A 101 2.95 6.20 -13.96
C MET A 101 2.31 6.44 -15.31
N ASN A 102 1.03 6.14 -15.42
CA ASN A 102 0.22 6.49 -16.56
C ASN A 102 -0.51 7.80 -16.25
N LEU A 103 -0.12 8.89 -16.91
CA LEU A 103 -0.73 10.21 -16.74
C LEU A 103 -1.66 10.48 -17.93
N LYS A 104 -2.81 11.09 -17.66
CA LYS A 104 -3.73 11.58 -18.70
C LYS A 104 -3.41 13.02 -19.09
#